data_AF-A0A1Q2KZD4-F1
#
_entry.id   AF-A0A1Q2KZD4-F1
#
_cell.length_a   1.000
_cell.length_b   1.000
_cell.length_c   1.000
_cell.angle_alpha   90.00
_cell.angle_beta   90.00
_cell.angle_gamma   90.00
#
_symmetry.space_group_name_H-M   'P 1'
#
loop_
_entity.id
_entity.type
_entity.pdbx_description
1 polymer ?
#
loop_
_entity_poly.entity_id
_entity_poly.type
_entity_poly.pdbx_seq_one_letter_code
_entity_poly.pdbx_strand_id
1 'polypeptide(L)' 'MKTPAHILELLHKAEKNGADLSSPKSVVTYWLTLGEKENILWFYKPNSVEFDFDKYTRAVREMKERKSD' A
#
# COMPACT_ATOMS: atom_id res chain seq x y z
N MET A 1 11.73 -7.40 -5.22
CA MET A 1 10.71 -8.28 -4.58
C MET A 1 9.37 -7.96 -5.20
N LYS A 2 8.55 -8.99 -5.48
CA LYS A 2 7.17 -8.83 -5.99
C LYS A 2 6.27 -8.38 -4.84
N THR A 3 5.32 -7.48 -5.10
CA THR A 3 4.34 -7.08 -4.08
C THR A 3 3.43 -8.27 -3.74
N PRO A 4 3.21 -8.60 -2.45
CA PRO A 4 2.26 -9.64 -2.05
C PRO A 4 0.85 -9.36 -2.58
N ALA A 5 0.11 -10.41 -2.93
CA ALA A 5 -1.23 -10.26 -3.51
C ALA A 5 -2.20 -9.48 -2.59
N HIS A 6 -2.20 -9.78 -1.29
CA HIS A 6 -3.05 -9.10 -0.31
C HIS A 6 -2.75 -7.59 -0.18
N ILE A 7 -1.50 -7.16 -0.35
CA ILE A 7 -1.12 -5.73 -0.36
C ILE A 7 -1.77 -5.04 -1.57
N LEU A 8 -1.76 -5.68 -2.74
CA LEU A 8 -2.39 -5.14 -3.94
C LEU A 8 -3.91 -5.06 -3.79
N GLU A 9 -4.54 -6.07 -3.19
CA GLU A 9 -5.97 -6.08 -2.88
C GLU A 9 -6.35 -4.96 -1.90
N LEU A 10 -5.56 -4.75 -0.85
CA LEU A 10 -5.77 -3.67 0.11
C LEU A 10 -5.58 -2.27 -0.51
N LEU A 11 -4.64 -2.11 -1.44
CA LEU A 11 -4.45 -0.86 -2.19
C LEU A 11 -5.66 -0.57 -3.08
N HIS A 12 -6.17 -1.59 -3.78
CA HIS A 12 -7.40 -1.48 -4.56
C HIS A 12 -8.60 -1.13 -3.68
N LYS A 13 -8.72 -1.79 -2.52
CA LYS A 13 -9.78 -1.49 -1.55
C LYS A 13 -9.67 -0.05 -1.03
N ALA A 14 -8.47 0.45 -0.78
CA ALA A 14 -8.25 1.84 -0.37
C ALA A 14 -8.72 2.83 -1.44
N GLU A 15 -8.31 2.62 -2.70
CA GLU A 15 -8.73 3.47 -3.83
C GLU A 15 -10.25 3.46 -4.01
N LYS A 16 -10.88 2.28 -3.95
CA LYS A 16 -12.35 2.14 -4.01
C LYS A 16 -13.08 2.88 -2.88
N ASN A 17 -12.45 3.09 -1.74
CA ASN A 17 -13.01 3.80 -0.60
C ASN A 17 -12.55 5.27 -0.52
N GLY A 18 -11.99 5.80 -1.61
CA GLY A 18 -11.65 7.22 -1.74
C GLY A 18 -10.29 7.62 -1.14
N ALA A 19 -9.43 6.66 -0.79
CA ALA A 19 -8.06 6.98 -0.41
C ALA A 19 -7.26 7.45 -1.64
N ASP A 20 -6.49 8.52 -1.46
CA ASP A 20 -5.59 9.04 -2.49
C ASP A 20 -4.31 8.21 -2.53
N LEU A 21 -4.15 7.39 -3.57
CA LEU A 21 -2.97 6.53 -3.73
C LEU A 21 -1.67 7.31 -3.97
N SER A 22 -1.72 8.59 -4.36
CA SER A 22 -0.53 9.43 -4.47
C SER A 22 0.00 9.88 -3.09
N SER A 23 -0.83 9.74 -2.04
CA SER A 23 -0.51 10.05 -0.66
C SER A 23 -0.41 8.77 0.18
N PRO A 24 0.81 8.29 0.48
CA PRO A 24 1.00 7.13 1.38
C PRO A 24 0.29 7.33 2.72
N LYS A 25 0.24 8.57 3.23
CA LYS A 25 -0.49 8.93 4.44
C LYS A 25 -1.99 8.64 4.32
N SER A 26 -2.62 8.93 3.19
CA SER A 26 -4.04 8.67 2.96
C SER A 26 -4.33 7.17 3.05
N VAL A 27 -3.53 6.35 2.37
CA VAL A 27 -3.65 4.89 2.39
C VAL A 27 -3.40 4.31 3.77
N VAL A 28 -2.32 4.73 4.44
CA VAL A 28 -2.01 4.29 5.81
C VAL A 28 -3.13 4.66 6.77
N THR A 29 -3.68 5.88 6.66
CA THR A 29 -4.81 6.31 7.50
C THR A 29 -6.02 5.39 7.30
N TYR A 30 -6.37 5.06 6.06
CA TYR A 30 -7.46 4.13 5.78
C TYR A 30 -7.15 2.71 6.29
N TRP A 31 -5.93 2.20 6.14
CA TRP A 31 -5.57 0.87 6.62
C TRP A 31 -5.57 0.77 8.15
N LEU A 32 -5.23 1.86 8.84
CA LEU A 32 -5.35 1.92 10.29
C LEU A 32 -6.80 1.77 10.77
N THR A 33 -7.80 2.30 10.04
CA THR A 33 -9.22 2.10 10.41
C THR A 33 -9.69 0.67 10.22
N LEU A 34 -9.02 -0.10 9.37
CA LEU A 34 -9.26 -1.52 9.14
C LEU A 34 -8.48 -2.45 10.08
N GLY A 35 -7.56 -1.91 10.89
CA GLY A 35 -6.70 -2.71 11.78
C GLY A 35 -5.51 -3.39 11.07
N GLU A 36 -5.18 -2.97 9.84
CA GLU A 36 -4.18 -3.60 8.94
C GLU A 36 -2.72 -3.24 9.30
N LYS A 37 -2.37 -3.28 10.60
CA LYS A 37 -1.08 -2.80 11.10
C LYS A 37 0.13 -3.54 10.51
N GLU A 38 0.06 -4.86 10.42
CA GLU A 38 1.14 -5.69 9.86
C GLU A 38 1.38 -5.38 8.37
N ASN A 39 0.30 -5.11 7.63
CA ASN A 39 0.38 -4.75 6.22
C ASN A 39 0.96 -3.34 6.02
N ILE A 40 0.72 -2.41 6.96
CA ILE A 40 1.39 -1.10 6.97
C ILE A 40 2.89 -1.27 7.21
N LEU A 41 3.30 -2.13 8.15
CA LEU A 41 4.71 -2.39 8.47
C LEU A 41 5.48 -2.97 7.29
N TRP A 42 4.82 -3.64 6.35
CA TRP A 42 5.46 -4.10 5.12
C TRP A 42 6.08 -2.95 4.32
N PHE A 43 5.57 -1.73 4.39
CA PHE A 43 6.16 -0.57 3.70
C PHE A 43 7.36 0.05 4.42
N TYR A 44 7.78 -0.48 5.58
CA TYR A 44 8.96 0.03 6.27
C TYR A 44 10.22 -0.73 5.84
N LYS A 45 11.35 -0.03 5.83
CA LYS A 45 12.66 -0.66 5.57
C LYS A 45 12.98 -1.68 6.67
N PRO A 46 13.64 -2.80 6.35
CA PRO A 46 14.03 -3.79 7.36
C PRO A 46 14.84 -3.16 8.50
N ASN A 47 14.51 -3.51 9.75
CA ASN A 47 15.17 -3.00 10.95
C ASN A 47 15.20 -1.47 11.07
N SER A 48 14.20 -0.78 10.50
CA SER A 48 14.13 0.68 10.49
C SER A 48 12.70 1.19 10.66
N VAL A 49 12.58 2.42 11.18
CA VAL A 49 11.33 3.19 11.25
C VAL A 49 11.12 4.06 10.00
N GLU A 50 11.99 3.94 9.00
CA GLU A 50 11.85 4.66 7.75
C GLU A 50 10.83 3.98 6.84
N PHE A 51 9.85 4.77 6.40
CA PHE A 51 8.91 4.37 5.35
C PHE A 51 9.62 4.31 4.00
N ASP A 52 9.43 3.22 3.28
CA ASP A 52 9.99 2.97 1.96
C ASP A 52 9.00 3.45 0.88
N PHE A 53 9.15 4.73 0.51
CA PHE A 53 8.32 5.37 -0.52
C PHE A 53 8.47 4.74 -1.90
N ASP A 54 9.66 4.21 -2.23
CA ASP A 54 9.91 3.54 -3.51
C ASP A 54 9.18 2.21 -3.58
N LYS A 55 9.18 1.45 -2.47
CA LYS A 55 8.41 0.22 -2.32
C LYS A 55 6.91 0.47 -2.41
N TYR A 56 6.42 1.53 -1.77
CA TYR A 56 5.01 1.93 -1.89
C TYR A 56 4.64 2.31 -3.33
N THR A 57 5.43 3.17 -3.97
CA THR A 57 5.19 3.63 -5.34
C THR A 57 5.16 2.46 -6.32
N ARG A 58 6.07 1.50 -6.14
CA ARG A 58 6.10 0.26 -6.93
C ARG A 58 4.85 -0.58 -6.72
N ALA A 59 4.41 -0.78 -5.48
CA ALA A 59 3.20 -1.54 -5.18
C ALA A 59 1.94 -0.90 -5.79
N VAL A 60 1.82 0.43 -5.73
CA VAL A 60 0.73 1.17 -6.38
C VAL A 60 0.76 0.99 -7.89
N ARG A 61 1.94 1.07 -8.52
CA ARG A 61 2.09 0.85 -9.96
C ARG A 61 1.71 -0.58 -10.35
N GLU A 62 2.25 -1.59 -9.65
CA GLU A 62 1.93 -3.00 -9.89
C GLU A 62 0.43 -3.28 -9.74
N MET A 63 -0.26 -2.62 -8.79
CA MET A 63 -1.71 -2.75 -8.62
C MET A 63 -2.48 -2.17 -9.82
N LYS A 64 -2.06 -1.00 -10.31
CA LYS A 64 -2.68 -0.34 -11.47
C LYS A 64 -2.48 -1.12 -12.77
N GLU A 65 -1.28 -1.67 -12.98
CA GLU A 65 -0.99 -2.52 -14.14
C GLU A 65 -1.94 -3.73 -14.20
N ARG A 66 -2.20 -4.39 -13.07
CA ARG A 66 -3.13 -5.53 -13.00
C ARG A 66 -4.61 -5.19 -13.21
N LYS A 67 -4.99 -3.91 -13.15
CA LYS A 67 -6.35 -3.46 -13.45
C LYS A 67 -6.58 -3.20 -14.94
N SER A 68 -5.49 -2.99 -15.69
CA SER A 68 -5.55 -2.71 -17.12
C SER A 68 -5.58 -3.98 -17.97
N ASP A 69 -5.36 -5.14 -17.35
CA ASP A 69 -5.59 -6.48 -17.91
C ASP A 69 -7.02 -6.96 -17.60
#